data_AF-A0A6N7MCS8-F1
#
_entry.id   AF-A0A6N7MCS8-F1
#
_cell.length_a   1.000
_cell.length_b   1.000
_cell.length_c   1.000
_cell.angle_alpha   90.00
_cell.angle_beta   90.00
_cell.angle_gamma   90.00
#
_symmetry.space_group_name_H-M   'P 1'
#
loop_
_entity.id
_entity.type
_entity.pdbx_description
1 polymer ?
#
loop_
_entity_poly.entity_id
_entity_poly.type
_entity_poly.pdbx_seq_one_letter_code
_entity_poly.pdbx_strand_id
1 'polypeptide(L)' 'MAAITSLLLSLMLTASSMLDEGEKLFLENKPQEAEVILQEALQENPRNEKIYLYLGIIYEQL' A
#
# COMPACT_ATOMS: atom_id res chain seq x y z
N MET A 1 -28.78 -0.40 -7.00
CA MET A 1 -27.54 0.21 -7.55
C MET A 1 -26.67 0.90 -6.48
N ALA A 2 -27.21 1.36 -5.34
CA ALA A 2 -26.42 2.03 -4.29
C ALA A 2 -25.56 1.12 -3.38
N ALA A 3 -25.85 -0.18 -3.29
CA ALA A 3 -25.12 -1.09 -2.40
C ALA A 3 -23.70 -1.43 -2.93
N ILE A 4 -23.53 -1.52 -4.25
CA ILE A 4 -22.23 -1.83 -4.88
C ILE A 4 -21.27 -0.66 -4.74
N THR A 5 -21.76 0.58 -4.86
CA THR A 5 -20.94 1.79 -4.69
C THR A 5 -20.45 1.97 -3.25
N SER A 6 -21.28 1.64 -2.25
CA SER A 6 -20.84 1.69 -0.84
C SER A 6 -19.81 0.61 -0.51
N LEU A 7 -19.93 -0.59 -1.07
CA LEU A 7 -18.96 -1.67 -0.87
C LEU A 7 -17.60 -1.37 -1.53
N LEU A 8 -17.63 -0.79 -2.73
CA LEU A 8 -16.41 -0.36 -3.43
C LEU A 8 -15.70 0.78 -2.68
N LEU A 9 -16.46 1.71 -2.11
CA LEU A 9 -15.91 2.83 -1.34
C LEU A 9 -15.25 2.37 -0.04
N SER A 10 -15.83 1.37 0.66
CA SER A 10 -15.20 0.77 1.83
C SER A 10 -13.91 0.02 1.51
N LEU A 11 -13.82 -0.63 0.34
CA LEU A 11 -12.61 -1.33 -0.10
C LEU A 11 -11.49 -0.34 -0.49
N MET A 12 -11.85 0.79 -1.10
CA MET A 12 -10.90 1.86 -1.41
C MET A 12 -10.35 2.54 -0.15
N LEU A 13 -11.12 2.55 0.95
CA LEU A 13 -10.71 3.21 2.19
C LEU A 13 -9.69 2.38 3.00
N THR A 14 -9.79 1.05 2.99
CA THR A 14 -8.80 0.16 3.60
C THR A 14 -7.51 0.07 2.78
N ALA A 15 -7.60 0.12 1.45
CA ALA A 15 -6.42 0.13 0.59
C ALA A 15 -5.52 1.37 0.82
N SER A 16 -6.10 2.51 1.20
CA SER A 16 -5.32 3.69 1.60
C SER A 16 -4.49 3.43 2.86
N SER A 17 -5.06 2.72 3.85
CA SER A 17 -4.40 2.61 5.16
C SER A 17 -3.11 1.80 5.11
N MET A 18 -3.07 0.74 4.29
CA MET A 18 -1.88 -0.11 4.18
C MET A 18 -0.74 0.62 3.44
N LEU A 19 -1.06 1.39 2.39
CA LEU A 19 -0.06 2.24 1.74
C LEU A 19 0.49 3.30 2.71
N ASP A 20 -0.39 3.97 3.48
CA ASP A 20 0.02 4.99 4.44
C ASP A 20 0.93 4.41 5.55
N GLU A 21 0.64 3.20 6.02
CA GLU A 21 1.47 2.48 7.00
C GLU A 21 2.81 2.06 6.41
N GLY A 22 2.82 1.51 5.20
CA GLY A 22 4.04 1.14 4.49
C GLY A 22 4.96 2.34 4.23
N GLU A 23 4.39 3.48 3.81
CA GLU A 23 5.10 4.74 3.65
C GLU A 23 5.71 5.21 4.97
N LYS A 24 4.95 5.15 6.07
CA LYS A 24 5.45 5.53 7.39
C LYS A 24 6.63 4.66 7.83
N LEU A 25 6.56 3.34 7.68
CA LEU A 25 7.65 2.43 8.04
C LEU A 25 8.90 2.69 7.20
N PHE A 26 8.72 2.99 5.92
CA PHE A 26 9.82 3.39 5.04
C PHE A 26 10.50 4.68 5.53
N LEU A 27 9.72 5.70 5.88
CA LEU A 27 10.23 6.97 6.42
C LEU A 27 10.90 6.81 7.80
N GLU A 28 10.50 5.81 8.58
CA GLU A 28 11.15 5.41 9.84
C GLU A 28 12.43 4.59 9.64
N ASN A 29 12.89 4.43 8.39
CA ASN A 29 14.07 3.66 8.01
C ASN A 29 13.97 2.16 8.38
N LYS A 30 12.76 1.61 8.26
CA LYS A 30 12.44 0.17 8.44
C LYS A 30 12.04 -0.47 7.10
N PRO A 31 12.96 -0.60 6.13
CA PRO A 31 12.62 -1.05 4.79
C PRO A 31 12.05 -2.47 4.73
N GLN A 32 12.49 -3.38 5.60
CA GLN A 32 11.98 -4.76 5.63
C GLN A 32 10.53 -4.85 6.14
N GLU A 33 10.17 -4.06 7.16
CA GLU A 33 8.78 -4.00 7.64
C GLU A 33 7.88 -3.30 6.60
N ALA A 34 8.40 -2.22 5.98
CA ALA A 34 7.70 -1.51 4.92
C ALA A 34 7.42 -2.40 3.70
N GLU A 35 8.37 -3.26 3.31
CA GLU A 35 8.20 -4.20 2.19
C GLU A 35 6.96 -5.07 2.38
N VAL A 36 6.81 -5.70 3.55
CA VAL A 36 5.70 -6.61 3.84
C VAL A 36 4.36 -5.89 3.72
N ILE A 37 4.24 -4.72 4.35
CA ILE A 37 2.99 -3.94 4.33
C ILE A 37 2.68 -3.44 2.91
N LEU A 38 3.68 -3.00 2.16
CA LEU A 38 3.48 -2.52 0.79
C LEU A 38 3.15 -3.66 -0.19
N GLN A 39 3.65 -4.88 0.04
CA GLN A 39 3.23 -6.06 -0.73
C GLN A 39 1.77 -6.42 -0.47
N GLU A 40 1.29 -6.29 0.77
CA GLU A 40 -0.12 -6.47 1.08
C GLU A 40 -0.98 -5.37 0.45
N ALA A 41 -0.55 -4.11 0.54
CA ALA A 41 -1.19 -2.99 -0.15
C ALA A 41 -1.27 -3.23 -1.68
N LEU A 42 -0.25 -3.87 -2.26
CA LEU A 42 -0.21 -4.21 -3.68
C LEU A 42 -1.30 -5.23 -4.07
N GLN A 43 -1.57 -6.22 -3.22
CA GLN A 43 -2.63 -7.21 -3.48
C GLN A 43 -4.01 -6.52 -3.52
N GLU A 44 -4.23 -5.55 -2.64
CA GLU A 44 -5.49 -4.81 -2.55
C GLU A 44 -5.67 -3.79 -3.70
N ASN A 45 -4.58 -3.09 -4.07
CA ASN A 45 -4.63 -2.10 -5.16
C ASN A 45 -3.43 -2.23 -6.11
N PRO A 46 -3.46 -3.22 -7.03
CA PRO A 46 -2.38 -3.48 -7.97
C PRO A 46 -2.19 -2.38 -9.03
N ARG A 47 -3.05 -1.36 -9.06
CA ARG A 47 -2.94 -0.23 -10.01
C ARG A 47 -2.36 1.03 -9.38
N ASN A 48 -2.08 1.03 -8.08
CA ASN A 48 -1.50 2.19 -7.42
C ASN A 48 0.01 2.25 -7.67
N GLU A 49 0.43 3.20 -8.50
CA GLU A 49 1.82 3.39 -8.91
C GLU A 49 2.76 3.71 -7.75
N LYS A 50 2.26 4.33 -6.67
CA LYS A 50 3.09 4.67 -5.51
C LYS A 50 3.62 3.44 -4.79
N ILE A 51 2.84 2.35 -4.77
CA ILE A 51 3.26 1.10 -4.13
C ILE A 51 4.51 0.56 -4.82
N TYR A 52 4.52 0.56 -6.15
CA TYR A 52 5.67 0.16 -6.95
C TYR A 52 6.87 1.09 -6.77
N LEU A 53 6.64 2.41 -6.63
CA LEU A 53 7.71 3.38 -6.36
C LEU A 53 8.42 3.05 -5.03
N TYR A 54 7.66 2.88 -3.95
CA TYR A 54 8.24 2.57 -2.64
C TYR A 54 8.92 1.21 -2.62
N LEU A 55 8.29 0.17 -3.18
CA LEU A 55 8.90 -1.16 -3.28
C LEU A 55 10.19 -1.12 -4.11
N GLY A 56 10.22 -0.37 -5.22
CA GLY A 56 11.42 -0.20 -6.03
C GLY A 56 12.58 0.40 -5.23
N ILE A 57 12.33 1.47 -4.49
CA ILE A 57 13.34 2.11 -3.64
C ILE A 57 13.80 1.18 -2.52
N ILE A 58 12.87 0.47 -1.88
CA ILE A 58 13.19 -0.52 -0.84
C ILE A 58 14.10 -1.62 -1.42
N TYR A 59 13.77 -2.17 -2.59
CA TYR A 59 14.56 -3.22 -3.22
C TYR A 59 15.95 -2.77 -3.68
N GLU A 60 16.16 -1.49 -3.98
CA GLU A 60 17.50 -0.95 -4.24
C GLU A 60 18.38 -0.87 -2.98
N GLN A 61 17.78 -0.84 -1.78
CA GLN A 61 18.48 -0.67 -0.50
C GLN A 61 18.80 -1.98 0.22
N LEU A 62 18.21 -3.10 -0.20
CA LEU A 62 18.46 -4.45 0.34
C LEU A 62 19.70 -5.09 -0.30
#